data_AF-A0A7Y7DFA5-F1
#
_entry.id   AF-A0A7Y7DFA5-F1
#
_cell.length_a   1.000
_cell.length_b   1.000
_cell.length_c   1.000
_cell.angle_alpha   90.00
_cell.angle_beta   90.00
_cell.angle_gamma   90.00
#
_symmetry.space_group_name_H-M   'P 1'
#
loop_
_entity.id
_entity.type
_entity.pdbx_description
1 polymer ?
#
loop_
_entity_poly.entity_id
_entity_poly.type
_entity_poly.pdbx_seq_one_letter_code
_entity_poly.pdbx_strand_id
1 'polypeptide(L)'
;DQMLAHCAVAYEMAYTDKHPKPNAVMRFLLKTFVKSGVVNEKPYPKNARTAPVFIIADRRDFENEKNQLIDYIKRTQELGASYFEGKESPSFGPMTAQEWNNLFYKHLDHHLTQFGV
;
A
#
# COMPACT_ATOMS: atom_id res chain seq x y z
N ASP A 1 -11.02 -10.54 7.48
CA ASP A 1 -10.00 -11.25 6.68
C ASP A 1 -9.69 -10.45 5.41
N GLN A 2 -10.69 -10.15 4.57
CA GLN A 2 -10.52 -9.38 3.32
C GLN A 2 -9.87 -8.00 3.52
N MET A 3 -10.18 -7.29 4.62
CA MET A 3 -9.56 -6.01 4.94
C MET A 3 -8.04 -6.13 5.21
N LEU A 4 -7.60 -7.19 5.89
CA LEU A 4 -6.17 -7.38 6.17
C LEU A 4 -5.41 -7.74 4.90
N ALA A 5 -6.00 -8.59 4.07
CA ALA A 5 -5.50 -8.88 2.72
C ALA A 5 -5.41 -7.60 1.86
N HIS A 6 -6.42 -6.73 1.94
CA HIS A 6 -6.42 -5.42 1.27
C HIS A 6 -5.25 -4.54 1.73
N CYS A 7 -5.02 -4.44 3.04
CA CYS A 7 -3.88 -3.70 3.59
C CYS A 7 -2.54 -4.31 3.15
N ALA A 8 -2.45 -5.64 3.05
CA ALA A 8 -1.25 -6.33 2.63
C ALA A 8 -0.84 -6.00 1.17
N VAL A 9 -1.79 -5.66 0.29
CA VAL A 9 -1.50 -5.34 -1.13
C VAL A 9 -0.44 -4.24 -1.28
N ALA A 10 -0.46 -3.20 -0.45
CA ALA A 10 0.54 -2.13 -0.50
C ALA A 10 1.96 -2.67 -0.25
N TYR A 11 2.12 -3.59 0.71
CA TYR A 11 3.38 -4.25 1.03
C TYR A 11 3.77 -5.29 -0.03
N GLU A 12 2.81 -6.03 -0.56
CA GLU A 12 3.05 -6.97 -1.66
C GLU A 12 3.62 -6.26 -2.89
N MET A 13 3.15 -5.05 -3.22
CA MET A 13 3.73 -4.23 -4.28
C MET A 13 5.16 -3.74 -4.00
N ALA A 14 5.54 -3.63 -2.72
CA ALA A 14 6.87 -3.19 -2.32
C ALA A 14 7.90 -4.34 -2.30
N TYR A 15 7.44 -5.57 -2.08
CA TYR A 15 8.29 -6.72 -1.78
C TYR A 15 8.17 -7.90 -2.75
N THR A 16 7.15 -7.94 -3.60
CA THR A 16 6.85 -9.10 -4.45
C THR A 16 6.47 -8.67 -5.87
N ASP A 17 6.45 -9.61 -6.80
CA ASP A 17 5.93 -9.43 -8.17
C ASP A 17 4.52 -10.02 -8.34
N LYS A 18 3.77 -10.20 -7.25
CA LYS A 18 2.41 -10.79 -7.27
C LYS A 18 1.41 -9.96 -8.10
N HIS A 19 1.61 -8.65 -8.16
CA HIS A 19 0.71 -7.71 -8.81
C HIS A 19 1.25 -7.26 -10.18
N PRO A 20 0.41 -7.19 -11.22
CA PRO A 20 0.86 -6.77 -12.54
C PRO A 20 1.33 -5.31 -12.51
N LYS A 21 2.50 -5.06 -13.12
CA LYS A 21 3.06 -3.70 -13.21
C LYS A 21 2.27 -2.89 -14.26
N PRO A 22 1.92 -1.63 -13.98
CA PRO A 22 1.26 -0.79 -14.97
C PRO A 22 2.18 -0.52 -16.16
N ASN A 23 1.60 -0.43 -17.37
CA ASN A 23 2.33 0.04 -18.54
C ASN A 23 2.74 1.52 -18.40
N ALA A 24 3.60 2.00 -19.30
CA ALA A 24 4.16 3.35 -19.20
C ALA A 24 3.09 4.47 -19.15
N VAL A 25 2.01 4.34 -19.94
CA VAL A 25 0.90 5.32 -19.96
C VAL A 25 0.16 5.31 -18.63
N MET A 26 -0.20 4.12 -18.14
CA MET A 26 -0.91 3.99 -16.86
C MET A 26 -0.03 4.47 -15.68
N ARG A 27 1.26 4.13 -15.68
CA ARG A 27 2.22 4.62 -14.68
C ARG A 27 2.32 6.15 -14.69
N PHE A 28 2.33 6.77 -15.87
CA PHE A 28 2.31 8.23 -15.99
C PHE A 28 1.05 8.85 -15.38
N LEU A 29 -0.13 8.28 -15.67
CA LEU A 29 -1.40 8.76 -15.10
C LEU A 29 -1.45 8.58 -13.58
N LEU A 30 -1.04 7.41 -13.06
CA LEU A 30 -0.97 7.14 -11.62
C LEU A 30 -0.03 8.13 -10.92
N LYS A 31 1.17 8.34 -11.47
CA LYS A 31 2.13 9.29 -10.93
C LYS A 31 1.60 10.72 -10.91
N THR A 32 0.92 11.15 -11.97
CA THR A 32 0.44 12.52 -12.13
C THR A 32 -0.78 12.84 -11.26
N PHE A 33 -1.74 11.91 -11.20
CA PHE A 33 -3.05 12.20 -10.60
C PHE A 33 -3.31 11.51 -9.25
N VAL A 34 -2.59 10.42 -8.94
CA VAL A 34 -2.85 9.61 -7.72
C VAL A 34 -1.77 9.79 -6.67
N LYS A 35 -0.48 9.84 -7.06
CA LYS A 35 0.66 9.82 -6.13
C LYS A 35 0.49 10.83 -4.99
N SER A 36 0.24 12.09 -5.32
CA SER A 36 0.16 13.19 -4.34
C SER A 36 -0.95 12.98 -3.30
N GLY A 37 -2.02 12.25 -3.63
CA GLY A 37 -3.11 11.93 -2.71
C GLY A 37 -2.79 10.80 -1.74
N VAL A 38 -1.86 9.90 -2.08
CA VAL A 38 -1.57 8.70 -1.28
C VAL A 38 -0.28 8.78 -0.47
N VAL A 39 0.71 9.57 -0.91
CA VAL A 39 2.03 9.67 -0.24
C VAL A 39 2.15 10.86 0.73
N ASN A 40 1.09 11.64 0.90
CA ASN A 40 1.05 12.77 1.84
C ASN A 40 0.41 12.37 3.18
N GLU A 41 0.39 13.29 4.14
CA GLU A 41 -0.23 13.11 5.47
C GLU A 41 -1.74 13.44 5.50
N LYS A 42 -2.32 13.93 4.40
CA LYS A 42 -3.74 14.27 4.33
C LYS A 42 -4.58 12.97 4.32
N PRO A 43 -5.61 12.86 5.18
CA PRO A 43 -6.50 11.70 5.19
C PRO A 43 -7.13 11.42 3.83
N TYR A 44 -7.49 10.15 3.59
CA TYR A 44 -8.22 9.77 2.40
C TYR A 44 -9.57 10.51 2.32
N PRO A 45 -9.97 10.99 1.12
CA PRO A 45 -11.30 11.55 0.93
C PRO A 45 -12.38 10.53 1.27
N LYS A 46 -13.49 11.00 1.85
CA LYS A 46 -14.68 10.16 2.02
C LYS A 46 -15.15 9.66 0.65
N ASN A 47 -15.54 8.40 0.57
CA ASN A 47 -16.02 7.74 -0.67
C ASN A 47 -15.00 7.69 -1.82
N ALA A 48 -13.70 7.75 -1.51
CA ALA A 48 -12.67 7.49 -2.52
C ALA A 48 -12.82 6.08 -3.10
N ARG A 49 -12.66 5.95 -4.42
CA ARG A 49 -12.74 4.65 -5.10
C ARG A 49 -11.50 3.82 -4.79
N THR A 50 -11.71 2.57 -4.36
CA THR A 50 -10.64 1.58 -4.25
C THR A 50 -10.08 1.21 -5.62
N ALA A 51 -8.76 1.24 -5.77
CA ALA A 51 -8.11 0.80 -6.99
C ALA A 51 -8.35 -0.71 -7.22
N PRO A 52 -8.58 -1.18 -8.47
CA PRO A 52 -8.96 -2.58 -8.72
C PRO A 52 -8.04 -3.64 -8.12
N VAL A 53 -6.73 -3.38 -8.12
CA VAL A 53 -5.71 -4.30 -7.58
C VAL A 53 -5.78 -4.46 -6.05
N PHE A 54 -6.44 -3.54 -5.35
CA PHE A 54 -6.68 -3.62 -3.92
C PHE A 54 -8.00 -4.30 -3.56
N ILE A 55 -8.83 -4.72 -4.53
CA ILE A 55 -10.13 -5.36 -4.26
C ILE A 55 -9.89 -6.84 -3.95
N ILE A 56 -10.28 -7.26 -2.74
CA ILE A 56 -10.27 -8.67 -2.31
C ILE A 56 -11.71 -9.19 -2.39
N ALA A 57 -12.01 -9.93 -3.46
CA ALA A 57 -13.36 -10.41 -3.74
C ALA A 57 -13.64 -11.80 -3.16
N ASP A 58 -12.61 -12.59 -2.89
CA ASP A 58 -12.69 -13.94 -2.35
C ASP A 58 -12.56 -13.97 -0.83
N ARG A 59 -13.00 -15.08 -0.21
CA ARG A 59 -12.83 -15.29 1.24
C ARG A 59 -11.39 -15.64 1.55
N ARG A 60 -10.91 -15.18 2.70
CA ARG A 60 -9.55 -15.37 3.20
C ARG A 60 -9.56 -15.94 4.61
N ASP A 61 -8.45 -16.56 5.00
CA ASP A 61 -8.26 -17.01 6.37
C ASP A 61 -7.75 -15.85 7.23
N PHE A 62 -8.50 -15.48 8.27
CA PHE A 62 -8.20 -14.27 9.05
C PHE A 62 -6.81 -14.30 9.72
N GLU A 63 -6.46 -15.42 10.35
CA GLU A 63 -5.19 -15.53 11.09
C GLU A 63 -4.00 -15.52 10.14
N ASN A 64 -4.12 -16.16 8.98
CA ASN A 64 -3.09 -16.09 7.94
C ASN A 64 -2.89 -14.66 7.43
N GLU A 65 -3.96 -13.94 7.07
CA GLU A 65 -3.85 -12.56 6.57
C GLU A 65 -3.30 -11.60 7.63
N LYS A 66 -3.68 -11.83 8.90
CA LYS A 66 -3.16 -11.06 10.04
C LYS A 66 -1.66 -11.28 10.23
N ASN A 67 -1.22 -12.54 10.27
CA ASN A 67 0.19 -12.87 10.44
C ASN A 67 1.03 -12.33 9.28
N GLN A 68 0.56 -12.51 8.04
CA GLN A 68 1.23 -11.98 6.86
C GLN A 68 1.38 -10.46 6.91
N LEU A 69 0.32 -9.73 7.29
CA LEU A 69 0.39 -8.27 7.42
C LEU A 69 1.37 -7.83 8.52
N ILE A 70 1.35 -8.50 9.67
CA ILE A 70 2.30 -8.24 10.77
C ILE A 70 3.74 -8.46 10.33
N ASP A 71 4.01 -9.54 9.60
CA ASP A 71 5.35 -9.85 9.11
C ASP A 71 5.85 -8.79 8.11
N TYR A 72 4.98 -8.29 7.24
CA TYR A 72 5.33 -7.17 6.37
C TYR A 72 5.62 -5.88 7.13
N ILE A 73 4.85 -5.58 8.18
CA ILE A 73 5.09 -4.39 9.02
C ILE A 73 6.45 -4.51 9.72
N LYS A 74 6.75 -5.66 10.34
CA LYS A 74 8.03 -5.91 11.00
C LYS A 74 9.20 -5.81 10.01
N ARG A 75 9.09 -6.46 8.85
CA ARG A 75 10.11 -6.37 7.79
C ARG A 75 10.34 -4.91 7.35
N THR A 76 9.28 -4.12 7.23
CA THR A 76 9.37 -2.70 6.86
C THR A 76 10.12 -1.90 7.92
N GLN A 77 9.81 -2.16 9.20
CA GLN A 77 10.51 -1.55 10.33
C GLN A 77 11.99 -1.93 10.35
N GLU A 78 12.31 -3.21 10.18
CA GLU A 78 13.69 -3.74 10.22
C GLU A 78 14.57 -3.21 9.09
N LEU A 79 14.01 -3.08 7.87
CA LEU A 79 14.74 -2.55 6.72
C LEU A 79 15.02 -1.05 6.83
N GLY A 80 14.12 -0.31 7.49
CA GLY A 80 14.31 1.09 7.84
C GLY A 80 14.39 2.06 6.65
N ALA A 81 14.57 3.34 6.96
CA ALA A 81 14.49 4.42 5.97
C ALA A 81 15.51 4.31 4.83
N SER A 82 16.74 3.84 5.12
CA SER A 82 17.79 3.70 4.11
C SER A 82 17.43 2.72 2.99
N TYR A 83 16.68 1.66 3.29
CA TYR A 83 16.19 0.71 2.28
C TYR A 83 15.11 1.32 1.37
N PHE A 84 14.31 2.24 1.92
CA PHE A 84 13.17 2.83 1.21
C PHE A 84 13.50 4.12 0.47
N GLU A 85 14.60 4.79 0.81
CA GLU A 85 15.01 6.02 0.13
C GLU A 85 15.37 5.74 -1.34
N GLY A 86 14.61 6.33 -2.25
CA GLY A 86 14.75 6.12 -3.70
C GLY A 86 14.21 4.77 -4.19
N LYS A 87 13.61 3.95 -3.33
CA LYS A 87 13.07 2.63 -3.73
C LYS A 87 11.95 2.80 -4.75
N GLU A 88 12.04 2.04 -5.84
CA GLU A 88 11.06 2.04 -6.93
C GLU A 88 9.70 1.46 -6.48
N SER A 89 8.64 2.24 -6.71
CA SER A 89 7.25 1.79 -6.72
C SER A 89 6.82 1.42 -8.15
N PRO A 90 6.15 0.27 -8.36
CA PRO A 90 5.56 -0.07 -9.66
C PRO A 90 4.64 1.03 -10.23
N SER A 91 3.91 1.72 -9.34
CA SER A 91 2.91 2.73 -9.71
C SER A 91 3.49 4.13 -9.87
N PHE A 92 4.50 4.49 -9.06
CA PHE A 92 4.93 5.89 -8.91
C PHE A 92 6.40 6.15 -9.25
N GLY A 93 7.17 5.07 -9.46
CA GLY A 93 8.62 5.13 -9.62
C GLY A 93 9.38 5.38 -8.35
N PRO A 94 10.59 5.98 -8.42
CA PRO A 94 11.39 6.21 -7.23
C PRO A 94 10.60 7.12 -6.27
N MET A 95 10.57 6.71 -5.01
CA MET A 95 9.93 7.46 -3.93
C MET A 95 10.90 7.65 -2.79
N THR A 96 10.71 8.72 -2.02
CA THR A 96 11.48 8.93 -0.78
C THR A 96 10.99 7.96 0.30
N ALA A 97 11.80 7.76 1.34
CA ALA A 97 11.40 6.97 2.50
C ALA A 97 10.14 7.54 3.17
N GLN A 98 9.99 8.88 3.19
CA GLN A 98 8.81 9.53 3.73
C GLN A 98 7.54 9.24 2.89
N GLU A 99 7.65 9.25 1.56
CA GLU A 99 6.54 8.93 0.68
C GLU A 99 6.08 7.47 0.86
N TRP A 100 7.03 6.54 0.99
CA TRP A 100 6.74 5.14 1.32
C TRP A 100 6.10 4.99 2.70
N ASN A 101 6.66 5.63 3.72
CA ASN A 101 6.13 5.61 5.09
C ASN A 101 4.68 6.11 5.11
N ASN A 102 4.43 7.27 4.52
CA ASN A 102 3.09 7.84 4.46
C ASN A 102 2.12 6.93 3.71
N LEU A 103 2.54 6.33 2.59
CA LEU A 103 1.70 5.39 1.84
C LEU A 103 1.30 4.19 2.72
N PHE A 104 2.23 3.57 3.43
CA PHE A 104 1.93 2.41 4.29
C PHE A 104 1.11 2.80 5.52
N TYR A 105 1.60 3.74 6.32
CA TYR A 105 0.98 4.14 7.57
C TYR A 105 -0.43 4.68 7.34
N LYS A 106 -0.60 5.62 6.41
CA LYS A 106 -1.90 6.25 6.17
C LYS A 106 -2.93 5.24 5.65
N HIS A 107 -2.51 4.32 4.78
CA HIS A 107 -3.39 3.28 4.27
C HIS A 107 -3.83 2.33 5.38
N LEU A 108 -2.90 1.89 6.22
CA LEU A 108 -3.20 1.01 7.34
C LEU A 108 -4.11 1.69 8.38
N ASP A 109 -3.74 2.90 8.82
CA ASP A 109 -4.50 3.69 9.80
C ASP A 109 -5.93 3.97 9.34
N HIS A 110 -6.10 4.35 8.07
CA HIS A 110 -7.41 4.58 7.47
C HIS A 110 -8.33 3.36 7.60
N HIS A 111 -7.83 2.17 7.31
CA HIS A 111 -8.64 0.95 7.37
C HIS A 111 -8.82 0.43 8.79
N LEU A 112 -7.82 0.50 9.66
CA LEU A 112 -8.01 0.13 11.07
C LEU A 112 -9.07 1.02 11.73
N THR A 113 -8.99 2.34 11.51
CA THR A 113 -10.00 3.29 11.99
C THR A 113 -11.39 3.01 11.41
N GLN A 114 -11.49 2.73 10.10
CA GLN A 114 -12.78 2.41 9.47
C GLN A 114 -13.46 1.18 10.09
N PHE A 115 -12.68 0.21 10.56
CA PHE A 115 -13.17 -1.02 11.18
C PHE A 115 -13.22 -0.96 12.72
N GLY A 116 -12.85 0.18 13.32
CA GLY A 116 -12.89 0.39 14.77
C GLY A 116 -11.87 -0.42 15.57
N VAL A 117 -10.71 -0.70 14.97
CA VAL A 117 -9.57 -1.40 15.60
C VAL A 117 -8.56 -0.40 16.14
#